data_AF-T1BMH3-F1
#
_entry.id   AF-T1BMH3-F1
#
_cell.length_a   1.000
_cell.length_b   1.000
_cell.length_c   1.000
_cell.angle_alpha   90.00
_cell.angle_beta   90.00
_cell.angle_gamma   90.00
#
_symmetry.space_group_name_H-M   'P 1'
#
loop_
_entity.id
_entity.type
_entity.pdbx_description
1 polymer ?
#
loop_
_entity_poly.entity_id
_entity_poly.type
_entity_poly.pdbx_seq_one_letter_code
_entity_poly.pdbx_strand_id
1 'polypeptide(L)'
;MSFQVTVQPSGRQFQVNDEETLLQAALREGIGLPYGCRSGACGSCKGKVLEGRVDYGDYQASALSEEDKAQGKALFCCARPIGDVVIEAREVSGFADMQIKKLPCRVEAIERPNHDVVVLKLKLPANEKFEFMAGQYIDFLLKDGKRRSFSLANSPHDAALLELHIRHYPGGNFSGFVFNELKERSILRFEGPLGAFVLREDSENRSFSWQVPRVLHPSRA
;
A
#
# COMPACT_ATOMS: atom_id res chain seq x y z
N MET A 1 11.65 -21.37 -4.86
CA MET A 1 13.03 -20.98 -4.54
C MET A 1 12.97 -19.68 -3.73
N SER A 2 14.08 -19.23 -3.16
CA SER A 2 14.15 -17.89 -2.56
C SER A 2 15.37 -17.16 -3.10
N PHE A 3 15.24 -15.84 -3.26
CA PHE A 3 16.30 -14.98 -3.74
C PHE A 3 16.64 -13.94 -2.67
N GLN A 4 17.92 -13.60 -2.57
CA GLN A 4 18.40 -12.57 -1.66
C GLN A 4 18.28 -11.19 -2.29
N VAL A 5 17.72 -10.24 -1.53
CA VAL A 5 17.68 -8.83 -1.89
C VAL A 5 18.55 -8.04 -0.93
N THR A 6 19.41 -7.19 -1.47
CA THR A 6 20.18 -6.20 -0.69
C THR A 6 19.65 -4.80 -0.96
N VAL A 7 19.37 -4.03 0.09
CA VAL A 7 18.92 -2.63 0.01
C VAL A 7 20.12 -1.71 0.19
N GLN A 8 20.32 -0.78 -0.75
CA GLN A 8 21.31 0.29 -0.67
C GLN A 8 20.62 1.63 -0.41
N PRO A 9 21.22 2.53 0.39
CA PRO A 9 22.59 2.46 0.96
C PRO A 9 22.70 1.75 2.32
N SER A 10 21.62 1.20 2.87
CA SER A 10 21.61 0.69 4.24
C SER A 10 22.33 -0.64 4.44
N GLY A 11 22.51 -1.43 3.37
CA GLY A 11 23.08 -2.76 3.40
C GLY A 11 22.16 -3.84 3.99
N ARG A 12 20.91 -3.51 4.34
CA ARG A 12 19.96 -4.51 4.88
C ARG A 12 19.63 -5.55 3.82
N GLN A 13 19.45 -6.79 4.26
CA GLN A 13 19.14 -7.91 3.39
C GLN A 13 17.84 -8.60 3.80
N PHE A 14 17.13 -9.12 2.82
CA PHE A 14 15.93 -9.94 3.03
C PHE A 14 15.79 -11.02 1.98
N GLN A 15 14.99 -12.05 2.31
CA GLN A 15 14.67 -13.15 1.42
C GLN A 15 13.31 -12.93 0.76
N VAL A 16 13.23 -13.13 -0.55
CA VAL A 16 11.99 -13.10 -1.33
C VAL A 16 11.65 -14.52 -1.74
N ASN A 17 10.46 -15.00 -1.39
CA ASN A 17 9.98 -16.31 -1.83
C ASN A 17 9.47 -16.25 -3.27
N ASP A 18 9.36 -17.41 -3.93
CA ASP A 18 8.66 -17.50 -5.22
C ASP A 18 7.28 -16.82 -5.16
N GLU A 19 6.89 -16.17 -6.26
CA GLU A 19 5.65 -15.42 -6.44
C GLU A 19 5.49 -14.13 -5.60
N GLU A 20 6.37 -13.89 -4.62
CA GLU A 20 6.36 -12.72 -3.76
C GLU A 20 7.02 -11.51 -4.46
N THR A 21 6.42 -10.32 -4.32
CA THR A 21 7.03 -9.09 -4.83
C THR A 21 8.07 -8.55 -3.84
N LEU A 22 9.00 -7.73 -4.34
CA LEU A 22 10.04 -7.10 -3.51
C LEU A 22 9.44 -6.37 -2.29
N LEU A 23 8.33 -5.65 -2.47
CA LEU A 23 7.65 -4.95 -1.39
C LEU A 23 7.00 -5.91 -0.38
N GLN A 24 6.37 -7.00 -0.84
CA GLN A 24 5.73 -7.97 0.07
C GLN A 24 6.76 -8.60 1.00
N ALA A 25 7.88 -9.05 0.43
CA ALA A 25 8.98 -9.65 1.19
C ALA A 25 9.62 -8.64 2.15
N ALA A 26 9.86 -7.40 1.70
CA ALA A 26 10.39 -6.35 2.56
C ALA A 26 9.48 -6.08 3.76
N LEU A 27 8.17 -5.94 3.54
CA LEU A 27 7.21 -5.73 4.64
C LEU A 27 7.14 -6.92 5.61
N ARG A 28 7.21 -8.16 5.09
CA ARG A 28 7.22 -9.38 5.90
C ARG A 28 8.46 -9.45 6.81
N GLU A 29 9.60 -8.95 6.33
CA GLU A 29 10.89 -8.95 7.03
C GLU A 29 11.13 -7.64 7.82
N GLY A 30 10.13 -6.76 7.93
CA GLY A 30 10.24 -5.50 8.68
C GLY A 30 11.20 -4.48 8.03
N ILE A 31 11.37 -4.54 6.71
CA ILE A 31 12.12 -3.57 5.90
C ILE A 31 11.14 -2.57 5.29
N GLY A 32 11.22 -1.32 5.75
CA GLY A 32 10.33 -0.25 5.32
C GLY A 32 10.74 0.33 3.97
N LEU A 33 10.14 -0.14 2.89
CA LEU A 33 10.28 0.50 1.57
C LEU A 33 9.20 1.57 1.37
N PRO A 34 9.41 2.59 0.51
CA PRO A 34 8.35 3.52 0.13
C PRO A 34 7.24 2.81 -0.66
N TYR A 35 5.97 3.02 -0.31
CA TYR A 35 4.83 2.51 -1.08
C TYR A 35 3.52 3.27 -0.78
N GLY A 36 2.56 3.09 -1.69
CA GLY A 36 1.22 3.67 -1.61
C GLY A 36 0.15 2.62 -1.92
N CYS A 37 -0.20 2.44 -3.21
CA CYS A 37 -1.38 1.66 -3.63
C CYS A 37 -1.23 0.14 -3.75
N ARG A 38 -0.01 -0.41 -3.72
CA ARG A 38 0.31 -1.85 -3.94
C ARG A 38 -0.31 -2.51 -5.18
N SER A 39 -0.69 -1.72 -6.17
CA SER A 39 -1.40 -2.18 -7.38
C SER A 39 -0.76 -1.66 -8.68
N GLY A 40 0.46 -1.13 -8.60
CA GLY A 40 1.18 -0.64 -9.78
C GLY A 40 0.62 0.66 -10.38
N ALA A 41 -0.18 1.42 -9.64
CA ALA A 41 -0.87 2.61 -10.15
C ALA A 41 -0.27 3.96 -9.70
N CYS A 42 0.24 4.05 -8.47
CA CYS A 42 0.61 5.35 -7.87
C CYS A 42 2.09 5.74 -8.05
N GLY A 43 2.96 4.82 -8.45
CA GLY A 43 4.39 5.08 -8.61
C GLY A 43 5.20 5.27 -7.32
N SER A 44 4.58 5.32 -6.14
CA SER A 44 5.28 5.61 -4.86
C SER A 44 6.31 4.56 -4.43
N CYS A 45 6.24 3.36 -4.99
CA CYS A 45 7.22 2.28 -4.75
C CYS A 45 8.27 2.15 -5.84
N LYS A 46 8.36 3.16 -6.73
CA LYS A 46 9.39 3.18 -7.77
C LYS A 46 10.75 3.36 -7.12
N GLY A 47 11.63 2.41 -7.38
CA GLY A 47 13.05 2.49 -7.01
C GLY A 47 13.92 1.89 -8.10
N LYS A 48 15.23 1.86 -7.89
CA LYS A 48 16.19 1.39 -8.89
C LYS A 48 16.67 -0.02 -8.55
N VAL A 49 16.75 -0.88 -9.54
CA VAL A 49 17.48 -2.15 -9.49
C VAL A 49 18.91 -1.84 -9.93
N LEU A 50 19.84 -1.94 -8.98
CA LEU A 50 21.26 -1.68 -9.20
C LEU A 50 21.95 -2.91 -9.82
N GLU A 51 21.60 -4.10 -9.33
CA GLU A 51 22.14 -5.37 -9.80
C GLU A 51 21.05 -6.44 -9.87
N GLY A 52 21.23 -7.41 -10.78
CA GLY A 52 20.29 -8.49 -11.02
C GLY A 52 19.13 -8.10 -11.96
N ARG A 53 18.07 -8.93 -11.98
CA ARG A 53 16.90 -8.73 -12.85
C ARG A 53 15.61 -9.03 -12.13
N VAL A 54 14.56 -8.35 -12.56
CA VAL A 54 13.19 -8.53 -12.05
C VAL A 54 12.23 -8.76 -13.21
N ASP A 55 11.21 -9.55 -12.97
CA ASP A 55 9.95 -9.47 -13.70
C ASP A 55 9.20 -8.23 -13.19
N TYR A 56 8.72 -7.39 -14.09
CA TYR A 56 8.02 -6.15 -13.75
C TYR A 56 6.56 -6.37 -13.33
N GLY A 57 5.98 -7.53 -13.64
CA GLY A 57 4.59 -7.87 -13.34
C GLY A 57 3.57 -6.94 -14.01
N ASP A 58 2.36 -6.89 -13.46
CA ASP A 58 1.27 -6.03 -13.95
C ASP A 58 1.32 -4.63 -13.30
N TYR A 59 1.32 -3.58 -14.12
CA TYR A 59 1.31 -2.19 -13.66
C TYR A 59 0.69 -1.26 -14.72
N GLN A 60 0.40 -0.02 -14.33
CA GLN A 60 -0.05 1.01 -15.26
C GLN A 60 1.15 1.73 -15.87
N ALA A 61 1.13 1.95 -17.19
CA ALA A 61 2.21 2.65 -17.90
C ALA A 61 2.45 4.09 -17.37
N SER A 62 1.43 4.72 -16.79
CA SER A 62 1.54 6.01 -16.08
C SER A 62 2.43 5.94 -14.84
N ALA A 63 2.54 4.76 -14.21
CA ALA A 63 3.35 4.56 -13.02
C ALA A 63 4.78 4.13 -13.35
N LEU A 64 5.03 3.44 -14.47
CA LEU A 64 6.35 3.01 -14.92
C LEU A 64 6.42 3.01 -16.45
N SER A 65 7.21 3.92 -17.02
CA SER A 65 7.41 4.02 -18.47
C SER A 65 8.56 3.13 -18.96
N GLU A 66 8.70 2.98 -20.28
CA GLU A 66 9.85 2.27 -20.86
C GLU A 66 11.18 2.98 -20.60
N GLU A 67 11.18 4.32 -20.55
CA GLU A 67 12.37 5.10 -20.18
C GLU A 67 12.78 4.85 -18.73
N ASP A 68 11.81 4.71 -17.82
CA ASP A 68 12.09 4.35 -16.43
C ASP A 68 12.75 2.96 -16.34
N LYS A 69 12.26 1.97 -17.10
CA LYS A 69 12.87 0.64 -17.16
C LYS A 69 14.27 0.68 -17.76
N ALA A 70 14.49 1.48 -18.80
CA ALA A 70 15.81 1.67 -19.40
C ALA A 70 16.81 2.29 -18.40
N GLN A 71 16.32 3.06 -17.43
CA GLN A 71 17.10 3.59 -16.30
C GLN A 71 17.24 2.59 -15.13
N GLY A 72 16.78 1.35 -15.29
CA GLY A 72 16.83 0.30 -14.27
C GLY A 72 15.80 0.48 -13.17
N LYS A 73 14.73 1.27 -13.36
CA LYS A 73 13.70 1.45 -12.33
C LYS A 73 12.64 0.36 -12.40
N ALA A 74 12.13 -0.01 -11.24
CA ALA A 74 11.02 -0.95 -11.10
C ALA A 74 10.04 -0.47 -10.02
N LEU A 75 8.78 -0.89 -10.13
CA LEU A 75 7.79 -0.73 -9.07
C LEU A 75 7.92 -1.91 -8.11
N PHE A 76 8.51 -1.72 -6.93
CA PHE A 76 8.75 -2.82 -5.99
C PHE A 76 7.47 -3.54 -5.53
N CYS A 77 6.30 -2.90 -5.65
CA CYS A 77 5.03 -3.56 -5.35
C CYS A 77 4.56 -4.57 -6.41
N CYS A 78 5.10 -4.51 -7.63
CA CYS A 78 4.77 -5.41 -8.73
C CYS A 78 5.96 -6.31 -9.11
N ALA A 79 7.18 -5.82 -8.88
CA ALA A 79 8.40 -6.46 -9.32
C ALA A 79 8.72 -7.73 -8.51
N ARG A 80 9.05 -8.81 -9.22
CA ARG A 80 9.50 -10.09 -8.65
C ARG A 80 10.94 -10.38 -9.08
N PRO A 81 11.85 -10.74 -8.17
CA PRO A 81 13.21 -11.09 -8.54
C PRO A 81 13.26 -12.39 -9.36
N ILE A 82 14.14 -12.42 -10.37
CA ILE A 82 14.46 -13.63 -11.16
C ILE A 82 15.76 -14.30 -10.65
N GLY A 83 16.38 -13.69 -9.64
CA GLY A 83 17.64 -14.08 -9.01
C GLY A 83 17.95 -13.11 -7.88
N ASP A 84 19.14 -13.19 -7.29
CA ASP A 84 19.57 -12.21 -6.30
C ASP A 84 19.64 -10.81 -6.93
N VAL A 85 19.17 -9.80 -6.19
CA VAL A 85 19.10 -8.42 -6.67
C VAL A 85 19.60 -7.43 -5.63
N VAL A 86 20.16 -6.32 -6.11
CA VAL A 86 20.51 -5.16 -5.28
C VAL A 86 19.58 -4.02 -5.70
N ILE A 87 18.88 -3.42 -4.73
CA ILE A 87 17.94 -2.31 -4.98
C ILE A 87 18.38 -1.05 -4.24
N GLU A 88 18.12 0.10 -4.85
CA GLU A 88 18.24 1.40 -4.21
C GLU A 88 16.88 1.84 -3.67
N ALA A 89 16.80 2.06 -2.36
CA ALA A 89 15.59 2.57 -1.73
C ALA A 89 15.95 3.41 -0.50
N ARG A 90 15.26 4.55 -0.34
CA ARG A 90 15.23 5.24 0.95
C ARG A 90 14.34 4.44 1.89
N GLU A 91 14.95 3.83 2.89
CA GLU A 91 14.17 3.18 3.94
C GLU A 91 13.36 4.20 4.73
N VAL A 92 12.12 3.84 5.02
CA VAL A 92 11.21 4.65 5.82
C VAL A 92 11.09 4.02 7.20
N SER A 93 11.54 4.76 8.21
CA SER A 93 11.42 4.38 9.62
C SER A 93 9.97 4.59 10.13
N GLY A 94 9.64 3.92 11.24
CA GLY A 94 8.33 4.05 11.90
C GLY A 94 7.28 2.99 11.53
N PHE A 95 7.61 2.05 10.62
CA PHE A 95 6.75 0.89 10.30
C PHE A 95 7.13 -0.39 11.03
N ALA A 96 8.30 -0.42 11.69
CA ALA A 96 8.90 -1.66 12.19
C ALA A 96 8.14 -2.27 13.37
N ASP A 97 7.42 -1.47 14.16
CA ASP A 97 6.78 -1.95 15.39
C ASP A 97 5.32 -2.39 15.19
N MET A 98 4.68 -2.06 14.05
CA MET A 98 3.28 -2.42 13.79
C MET A 98 3.16 -3.76 13.05
N GLN A 99 2.36 -4.66 13.60
CA GLN A 99 2.13 -5.97 13.00
C GLN A 99 1.08 -5.89 11.88
N ILE A 100 1.51 -6.19 10.64
CA ILE A 100 0.59 -6.40 9.53
C ILE A 100 -0.12 -7.74 9.73
N LYS A 101 -1.44 -7.71 9.88
CA LYS A 101 -2.29 -8.88 10.13
C LYS A 101 -3.32 -9.05 9.04
N LYS A 102 -3.70 -10.31 8.78
CA LYS A 102 -4.87 -10.67 7.99
C LYS A 102 -6.03 -11.00 8.92
N LEU A 103 -7.01 -10.11 9.01
CA LEU A 103 -8.10 -10.21 9.98
C LEU A 103 -9.47 -10.35 9.28
N PRO A 104 -10.39 -11.15 9.82
CA PRO A 104 -11.79 -11.03 9.48
C PRO A 104 -12.38 -9.77 10.16
N CYS A 105 -13.39 -9.18 9.55
CA CYS A 105 -14.20 -8.14 10.16
C CYS A 105 -15.67 -8.29 9.77
N ARG A 106 -16.56 -7.83 10.65
CA ARG A 106 -17.99 -7.78 10.38
C ARG A 106 -18.38 -6.37 9.96
N VAL A 107 -19.18 -6.26 8.90
CA VAL A 107 -19.82 -4.99 8.55
C VAL A 107 -20.83 -4.64 9.63
N GLU A 108 -20.55 -3.59 10.40
CA GLU A 108 -21.43 -3.11 11.46
C GLU A 108 -22.49 -2.18 10.90
N ALA A 109 -22.09 -1.25 10.03
CA ALA A 109 -23.01 -0.30 9.40
C ALA A 109 -22.54 0.06 7.98
N ILE A 110 -23.52 0.36 7.12
CA ILE A 110 -23.33 0.88 5.77
C ILE A 110 -24.13 2.19 5.65
N GLU A 111 -23.46 3.32 5.71
CA GLU A 111 -24.08 4.64 5.62
C GLU A 111 -23.86 5.21 4.21
N ARG A 112 -24.86 5.90 3.67
CA ARG A 112 -24.83 6.47 2.30
C ARG A 112 -24.99 7.98 2.34
N PRO A 113 -23.94 8.74 2.69
CA PRO A 113 -24.03 10.20 2.74
C PRO A 113 -24.25 10.83 1.36
N ASN A 114 -23.88 10.12 0.28
CA ASN A 114 -24.09 10.57 -1.10
C ASN A 114 -24.39 9.38 -2.03
N HIS A 115 -24.87 9.66 -3.24
CA HIS A 115 -25.20 8.67 -4.25
C HIS A 115 -23.98 7.86 -4.73
N ASP A 116 -22.78 8.44 -4.67
CA ASP A 116 -21.52 7.81 -5.08
C ASP A 116 -20.55 7.56 -3.91
N VAL A 117 -20.97 7.74 -2.65
CA VAL A 117 -20.12 7.51 -1.47
C VAL A 117 -20.84 6.67 -0.42
N VAL A 118 -20.15 5.65 0.07
CA VAL A 118 -20.54 4.82 1.22
C VAL A 118 -19.52 5.02 2.34
N VAL A 119 -20.01 5.21 3.57
CA VAL A 119 -19.21 5.10 4.80
C VAL A 119 -19.44 3.70 5.38
N LEU A 120 -18.37 2.92 5.43
CA LEU A 120 -18.39 1.55 5.91
C LEU A 120 -17.78 1.49 7.32
N LYS A 121 -18.53 0.99 8.30
CA LYS A 121 -18.04 0.76 9.66
C LYS A 121 -17.84 -0.72 9.90
N LEU A 122 -16.62 -1.10 10.28
CA LEU A 122 -16.20 -2.48 10.44
C LEU A 122 -15.89 -2.78 11.90
N LYS A 123 -16.44 -3.88 12.39
CA LYS A 123 -16.16 -4.39 13.73
C LYS A 123 -15.20 -5.57 13.66
N LEU A 124 -14.15 -5.51 14.48
CA LEU A 124 -13.19 -6.60 14.63
C LEU A 124 -13.70 -7.64 15.65
N PRO A 125 -13.16 -8.87 15.64
CA PRO A 125 -13.38 -9.83 16.72
C PRO A 125 -13.00 -9.23 18.08
N ALA A 126 -13.72 -9.59 19.15
CA ALA A 126 -13.56 -8.95 20.47
C ALA A 126 -12.16 -9.10 21.09
N ASN A 127 -11.41 -10.12 20.68
CA ASN A 127 -10.05 -10.40 21.13
C ASN A 127 -8.97 -9.76 20.23
N GLU A 128 -9.36 -9.08 19.15
CA GLU A 128 -8.42 -8.46 18.23
C GLU A 128 -8.27 -6.97 18.55
N LYS A 129 -7.02 -6.56 18.75
CA LYS A 129 -6.62 -5.15 18.76
C LYS A 129 -5.93 -4.85 17.44
N PHE A 130 -6.33 -3.73 16.83
CA PHE A 130 -5.79 -3.26 15.58
C PHE A 130 -5.24 -1.86 15.76
N GLU A 131 -3.91 -1.77 15.77
CA GLU A 131 -3.17 -0.53 15.90
C GLU A 131 -2.81 -0.02 14.51
N PHE A 132 -2.96 1.29 14.30
CA PHE A 132 -2.62 1.96 13.05
C PHE A 132 -2.27 3.42 13.31
N MET A 133 -1.61 4.08 12.37
CA MET A 133 -1.36 5.52 12.37
C MET A 133 -2.35 6.24 11.46
N ALA A 134 -2.70 7.48 11.80
CA ALA A 134 -3.52 8.33 10.95
C ALA A 134 -2.86 8.49 9.56
N GLY A 135 -3.63 8.17 8.50
CA GLY A 135 -3.18 8.14 7.11
C GLY A 135 -2.91 6.74 6.54
N GLN A 136 -2.84 5.72 7.39
CA GLN A 136 -2.74 4.32 6.95
C GLN A 136 -4.04 3.79 6.35
N TYR A 137 -3.93 2.66 5.65
CA TYR A 137 -5.01 2.00 4.96
C TYR A 137 -5.01 0.49 5.22
N ILE A 138 -6.06 -0.19 4.76
CA ILE A 138 -6.14 -1.65 4.73
C ILE A 138 -6.42 -2.14 3.30
N ASP A 139 -5.98 -3.35 2.98
CA ASP A 139 -6.33 -4.05 1.74
C ASP A 139 -7.47 -5.03 2.00
N PHE A 140 -8.63 -4.86 1.38
CA PHE A 140 -9.63 -5.95 1.34
C PHE A 140 -9.13 -7.08 0.45
N LEU A 141 -9.26 -8.31 0.96
CA LEU A 141 -8.88 -9.53 0.28
C LEU A 141 -10.10 -10.11 -0.44
N LEU A 142 -10.07 -10.08 -1.77
CA LEU A 142 -11.19 -10.52 -2.61
C LEU A 142 -11.10 -12.00 -2.97
N LYS A 143 -12.23 -12.61 -3.33
CA LYS A 143 -12.33 -14.04 -3.70
C LYS A 143 -11.52 -14.39 -4.96
N ASP A 144 -11.31 -13.42 -5.85
CA ASP A 144 -10.49 -13.57 -7.06
C ASP A 144 -8.99 -13.42 -6.78
N GLY A 145 -8.58 -13.36 -5.51
CA GLY A 145 -7.19 -13.17 -5.08
C GLY A 145 -6.70 -11.72 -5.17
N LYS A 146 -7.51 -10.80 -5.72
CA LYS A 146 -7.13 -9.38 -5.84
C LYS A 146 -7.28 -8.66 -4.51
N ARG A 147 -6.64 -7.50 -4.44
CA ARG A 147 -6.64 -6.60 -3.28
C ARG A 147 -7.21 -5.24 -3.65
N ARG A 148 -7.89 -4.60 -2.71
CA ARG A 148 -8.36 -3.22 -2.86
C ARG A 148 -8.07 -2.41 -1.60
N SER A 149 -7.26 -1.38 -1.77
CA SER A 149 -6.77 -0.51 -0.71
C SER A 149 -7.79 0.59 -0.39
N PHE A 150 -8.11 0.78 0.88
CA PHE A 150 -8.93 1.90 1.36
C PHE A 150 -8.36 2.45 2.67
N SER A 151 -8.20 3.77 2.71
CA SER A 151 -7.70 4.49 3.89
C SER A 151 -8.65 4.37 5.07
N LEU A 152 -8.08 4.32 6.26
CA LEU A 152 -8.81 4.43 7.52
C LEU A 152 -9.19 5.90 7.72
N ALA A 153 -10.49 6.15 7.92
CA ALA A 153 -11.06 7.48 8.05
C ALA A 153 -11.24 7.91 9.52
N ASN A 154 -11.19 6.97 10.46
CA ASN A 154 -11.28 7.24 11.89
C ASN A 154 -9.91 7.48 12.55
N SER A 155 -9.95 8.11 13.73
CA SER A 155 -8.76 8.32 14.57
C SER A 155 -8.22 6.98 15.11
N PRO A 156 -6.89 6.79 15.18
CA PRO A 156 -6.29 5.67 15.91
C PRO A 156 -6.73 5.53 17.36
N HIS A 157 -7.18 6.62 17.99
CA HIS A 157 -7.66 6.63 19.37
C HIS A 157 -9.12 6.18 19.51
N ASP A 158 -9.87 6.11 18.40
CA ASP A 158 -11.25 5.63 18.34
C ASP A 158 -11.32 4.38 17.45
N ALA A 159 -10.73 3.29 17.95
CA ALA A 159 -10.57 2.04 17.22
C ALA A 159 -11.69 1.01 17.50
N ALA A 160 -12.82 1.43 18.08
CA ALA A 160 -13.95 0.54 18.36
C ALA A 160 -14.55 -0.03 17.06
N LEU A 161 -14.59 0.79 16.01
CA LEU A 161 -14.92 0.42 14.65
C LEU A 161 -13.89 1.03 13.71
N LEU A 162 -13.49 0.30 12.68
CA LEU A 162 -12.73 0.88 11.58
C LEU A 162 -13.70 1.54 10.61
N GLU A 163 -13.42 2.78 10.22
CA GLU A 163 -14.25 3.53 9.29
C GLU A 163 -13.53 3.71 7.96
N LEU A 164 -14.23 3.48 6.85
CA LEU A 164 -13.71 3.68 5.50
C LEU A 164 -14.73 4.41 4.64
N HIS A 165 -14.24 5.32 3.81
CA HIS A 165 -15.06 6.04 2.84
C HIS A 165 -14.80 5.47 1.45
N ILE A 166 -15.82 4.85 0.87
CA ILE A 166 -15.74 4.10 -0.38
C ILE A 166 -16.53 4.86 -1.44
N ARG A 167 -15.83 5.37 -2.44
CA ARG A 167 -16.47 5.95 -3.62
C ARG A 167 -16.88 4.84 -4.60
N HIS A 168 -18.05 4.97 -5.20
CA HIS A 168 -18.47 4.11 -6.29
C HIS A 168 -17.65 4.41 -7.55
N TYR A 169 -16.90 3.42 -8.02
CA TYR A 169 -16.27 3.45 -9.32
C TYR A 169 -17.09 2.57 -10.28
N PRO A 170 -17.72 3.12 -11.33
CA PRO A 170 -18.45 2.34 -12.31
C PRO A 170 -17.59 1.23 -12.91
N GLY A 171 -18.09 -0.01 -12.92
CA GLY A 171 -17.35 -1.20 -13.36
C GLY A 171 -16.28 -1.70 -12.38
N GLY A 172 -16.10 -1.05 -11.23
CA GLY A 172 -15.19 -1.50 -10.19
C GLY A 172 -15.75 -2.71 -9.45
N ASN A 173 -14.99 -3.83 -9.43
CA ASN A 173 -15.42 -5.08 -8.78
C ASN A 173 -15.84 -4.87 -7.30
N PHE A 174 -14.94 -4.32 -6.47
CA PHE A 174 -15.23 -4.14 -5.05
C PHE A 174 -16.20 -2.98 -4.76
N SER A 175 -16.05 -1.83 -5.41
CA SER A 175 -16.97 -0.71 -5.20
C SER A 175 -18.39 -1.05 -5.65
N GLY A 176 -18.55 -1.77 -6.76
CA GLY A 176 -19.85 -2.28 -7.20
C GLY A 176 -20.46 -3.25 -6.18
N PHE A 177 -19.67 -4.20 -5.67
CA PHE A 177 -20.11 -5.11 -4.61
C PHE A 177 -20.57 -4.36 -3.34
N VAL A 178 -19.79 -3.38 -2.87
CA VAL A 178 -20.14 -2.55 -1.70
C VAL A 178 -21.46 -1.82 -1.92
N PHE A 179 -21.69 -1.28 -3.12
CA PHE A 179 -22.87 -0.47 -3.41
C PHE A 179 -24.13 -1.29 -3.69
N ASN A 180 -24.01 -2.49 -4.25
CA ASN A 180 -25.17 -3.23 -4.77
C ASN A 180 -25.50 -4.50 -3.99
N GLU A 181 -24.51 -5.14 -3.34
CA GLU A 181 -24.65 -6.50 -2.82
C GLU A 181 -24.31 -6.63 -1.33
N LEU A 182 -23.36 -5.81 -0.83
CA LEU A 182 -22.89 -5.88 0.55
C LEU A 182 -24.02 -5.55 1.52
N LYS A 183 -24.20 -6.41 2.52
CA LYS A 183 -25.18 -6.23 3.60
C LYS A 183 -24.48 -6.08 4.93
N GLU A 184 -25.10 -5.38 5.86
CA GLU A 184 -24.69 -5.43 7.26
C GLU A 184 -24.61 -6.88 7.76
N ARG A 185 -23.74 -7.09 8.75
CA ARG A 185 -23.38 -8.41 9.30
C ARG A 185 -22.58 -9.32 8.37
N SER A 186 -22.35 -8.92 7.11
CA SER A 186 -21.42 -9.63 6.23
C SER A 186 -20.01 -9.67 6.84
N ILE A 187 -19.29 -10.77 6.57
CA ILE A 187 -17.90 -10.92 6.98
C ILE A 187 -16.99 -10.64 5.78
N LEU A 188 -16.05 -9.72 5.97
CA LEU A 188 -14.98 -9.42 5.02
C LEU A 188 -13.64 -9.84 5.62
N ARG A 189 -12.60 -9.93 4.79
CA ARG A 189 -11.22 -10.12 5.24
C ARG A 189 -10.38 -8.98 4.70
N PHE A 190 -9.47 -8.48 5.52
CA PHE A 190 -8.51 -7.47 5.11
C PHE A 190 -7.10 -7.79 5.59
N GLU A 191 -6.11 -7.12 5.02
CA GLU A 191 -4.71 -7.10 5.46
C GLU A 191 -4.31 -5.67 5.84
N GLY A 192 -3.71 -5.48 7.02
CA GLY A 192 -3.16 -4.18 7.43
C GLY A 192 -2.65 -4.15 8.87
N PRO A 193 -2.25 -2.97 9.38
CA PRO A 193 -2.26 -1.68 8.68
C PRO A 193 -1.19 -1.59 7.58
N LEU A 194 -1.43 -0.73 6.59
CA LEU A 194 -0.55 -0.51 5.45
C LEU A 194 -0.39 0.98 5.16
N GLY A 195 0.67 1.29 4.41
CA GLY A 195 0.92 2.61 3.86
C GLY A 195 1.94 3.39 4.66
N ALA A 196 2.76 4.16 3.92
CA ALA A 196 3.80 5.01 4.49
C ALA A 196 3.43 6.49 4.64
N PHE A 197 2.20 6.84 4.27
CA PHE A 197 1.66 8.19 4.36
C PHE A 197 1.03 8.38 5.73
N VAL A 198 1.85 8.77 6.70
CA VAL A 198 1.42 8.91 8.10
C VAL A 198 1.75 10.30 8.61
N LEU A 199 0.93 10.79 9.55
CA LEU A 199 1.24 12.01 10.28
C LEU A 199 2.55 11.81 11.05
N ARG A 200 3.53 12.70 10.83
CA ARG A 200 4.78 12.73 11.59
C ARG A 200 4.68 13.85 12.62
N GLU A 201 4.81 13.52 13.89
CA GLU A 201 4.67 14.50 14.97
C GLU A 201 5.97 15.30 15.21
N ASP A 202 7.13 14.77 14.81
CA ASP A 202 8.46 15.38 15.01
C ASP A 202 8.83 16.50 14.05
N SER A 203 7.93 16.93 13.16
CA SER A 203 8.20 18.10 12.32
C SER A 203 7.75 19.36 13.04
N GLU A 204 8.68 20.26 13.38
CA GLU A 204 8.42 21.68 13.70
C GLU A 204 7.59 22.40 12.61
N ASN A 205 7.31 21.73 11.50
CA ASN A 205 6.41 22.15 10.46
C ASN A 205 5.42 21.03 10.11
N ARG A 206 4.22 21.06 10.74
CA ARG A 206 3.06 20.19 10.44
C ARG A 206 2.64 20.33 8.97
N SER A 207 3.36 19.67 8.07
CA SER A 207 3.15 19.77 6.63
C SER A 207 3.13 18.39 5.99
N PHE A 208 2.12 18.15 5.15
CA PHE A 208 2.10 17.00 4.25
C PHE A 208 3.09 17.25 3.10
N SER A 209 4.20 16.51 3.05
CA SER A 209 5.19 16.67 1.98
C SER A 209 4.75 15.95 0.70
N TRP A 210 4.13 16.68 -0.23
CA TRP A 210 4.07 16.30 -1.64
C TRP A 210 5.28 16.89 -2.35
N GLN A 211 6.30 16.07 -2.64
CA GLN A 211 7.39 16.50 -3.52
C GLN A 211 7.01 16.19 -4.96
N VAL A 212 6.34 17.15 -5.60
CA VAL A 212 6.26 17.22 -7.06
C VAL A 212 7.65 17.68 -7.55
N PRO A 213 8.29 16.99 -8.52
CA PRO A 213 9.56 17.45 -9.07
C PRO A 213 9.37 18.86 -9.64
N ARG A 214 10.13 19.84 -9.14
CA ARG A 214 10.19 21.17 -9.75
C ARG A 214 10.73 21.01 -11.17
N VAL A 215 9.85 21.14 -12.16
CA VAL A 215 10.26 21.33 -13.56
C VAL A 215 10.85 22.75 -13.65
N LEU A 216 12.18 22.83 -13.63
CA LEU A 216 12.89 24.05 -13.99
C LEU A 216 12.53 24.42 -15.43
N HIS A 217 11.75 25.49 -15.61
CA HIS A 217 11.55 26.08 -16.92
C HIS A 217 12.84 26.85 -17.28
N PRO A 218 13.43 26.64 -18.47
CA PRO A 218 14.52 27.48 -18.94
C PRO A 218 13.97 28.89 -19.20
N SER A 219 14.62 29.89 -18.60
CA SER A 219 14.40 31.29 -18.90
C SER A 219 14.63 31.54 -20.39
N ARG A 220 13.61 32.07 -21.08
CA ARG A 220 13.78 32.59 -22.44
C ARG A 220 14.76 33.76 -22.42
N ALA A 221 15.67 33.75 -23.39
CA ALA A 221 16.58 34.85 -23.74
C ALA A 221 15.81 36.09 -24.21
#